data_AF-A0A7G6YTJ6-F1
#
_entry.id   AF-A0A7G6YTJ6-F1
#
_cell.length_a   1.000
_cell.length_b   1.000
_cell.length_c   1.000
_cell.angle_alpha   90.00
_cell.angle_beta   90.00
_cell.angle_gamma   90.00
#
_symmetry.space_group_name_H-M   'P 1'
#
loop_
_entity.id
_entity.type
_entity.pdbx_description
1 polymer ?
#
loop_
_entity_poly.entity_id
_entity_poly.type
_entity_poly.pdbx_seq_one_letter_code
_entity_poly.pdbx_strand_id
1 'polypeptide(L)'
;MKLSVVIVSYNVCHFLEQALLSVRKAAAHLGEPVEVFVVDNHSADSSVAMVRARFPEVVLIENKTNPGFSTANNQALRHARGQYMLLLNPDTVVEEDTFRKCCQFMDEHPEGGGMGVHMLDGQGRFLPESKRGLPTPWVAFYKIFGLAWLLPKSRTFGRYHLGYLSKDQTHEIEVLSGAFMLMRRQALDEVGLLDEDYFMYGEDIDLSYRLTQGGWKNYYYPGTRIIHYKGESTRRTSINYVFMFYRAMVIFAGKHFAPGKAGVFSLLLNLAIWLRAGAAVAHRVVAGCAPVLLDAIGVGAGLIALRSVWPEAALAGPAAVPAWVATWLTAAYLSGTYDQPPRLWPIVRGILLGTVALLAVDGFAEAGYAAKTLLLGGSWAAAVMAGWRMAVHAVRHGSVHLHQFRTRRVAIVGSEGESSRVRKLLRQAGAPVYVVGHVSPTQVSPGELGTVSELQALIRHYRVDELVFCGQDLTSQQIMTLMTQLPQRLEVAYRILAQGSEYIVGSSSRVSPGDYYAPEQAATTYSPAPDMSVLVRCFRWLGWVPEANNAPRD
;
A
#
# COMPACT_ATOMS: atom_id res chain seq x y z
N MET A 1 -20.78 8.64 -29.18
CA MET A 1 -20.22 8.29 -27.86
C MET A 1 -18.93 9.06 -27.70
N LYS A 2 -18.79 9.93 -26.69
CA LYS A 2 -17.57 10.74 -26.51
C LYS A 2 -16.49 9.93 -25.81
N LEU A 3 -16.86 9.27 -24.72
CA LEU A 3 -15.94 8.56 -23.83
C LEU A 3 -16.47 7.16 -23.51
N SER A 4 -15.61 6.17 -23.55
CA SER A 4 -15.87 4.84 -22.97
C SER A 4 -14.92 4.63 -21.79
N VAL A 5 -15.46 4.39 -20.61
CA VAL A 5 -14.69 4.09 -19.39
C VAL A 5 -14.68 2.58 -19.18
N VAL A 6 -13.51 2.00 -19.01
CA VAL A 6 -13.31 0.57 -18.76
C VAL A 6 -12.66 0.38 -17.41
N ILE A 7 -13.32 -0.36 -16.53
CA ILE A 7 -12.85 -0.68 -15.18
C ILE A 7 -12.75 -2.20 -15.03
N VAL A 8 -11.56 -2.72 -14.76
CA VAL A 8 -11.36 -4.13 -14.42
C VAL A 8 -11.43 -4.28 -12.89
N SER A 9 -12.29 -5.17 -12.40
CA SER A 9 -12.50 -5.41 -10.97
C SER A 9 -12.04 -6.80 -10.54
N TYR A 10 -11.46 -6.91 -9.34
CA TYR A 10 -11.14 -8.17 -8.68
C TYR A 10 -11.10 -7.99 -7.15
N ASN A 11 -12.12 -8.48 -6.45
CA ASN A 11 -12.23 -8.48 -4.98
C ASN A 11 -12.06 -7.09 -4.31
N VAL A 12 -12.71 -6.05 -4.87
CA VAL A 12 -12.59 -4.66 -4.43
C VAL A 12 -13.93 -3.92 -4.38
N CYS A 13 -15.01 -4.60 -3.96
CA CYS A 13 -16.39 -4.10 -4.02
C CYS A 13 -16.57 -2.64 -3.53
N HIS A 14 -16.03 -2.28 -2.37
CA HIS A 14 -16.22 -0.95 -1.77
C HIS A 14 -15.45 0.15 -2.50
N PHE A 15 -14.25 -0.15 -2.99
CA PHE A 15 -13.48 0.77 -3.84
C PHE A 15 -14.16 0.95 -5.18
N LEU A 16 -14.58 -0.16 -5.82
CA LEU A 16 -15.29 -0.12 -7.10
C LEU A 16 -16.56 0.72 -7.01
N GLU A 17 -17.35 0.56 -5.94
CA GLU A 17 -18.54 1.37 -5.73
C GLU A 17 -18.21 2.87 -5.67
N GLN A 18 -17.19 3.24 -4.89
CA GLN A 18 -16.76 4.63 -4.78
C GLN A 18 -16.27 5.18 -6.13
N ALA A 19 -15.51 4.39 -6.87
CA ALA A 19 -15.05 4.73 -8.21
C ALA A 19 -16.25 4.98 -9.14
N LEU A 20 -17.21 4.05 -9.21
CA LEU A 20 -18.40 4.19 -10.05
C LEU A 20 -19.29 5.38 -9.66
N LEU A 21 -19.41 5.70 -8.36
CA LEU A 21 -20.08 6.92 -7.90
C LEU A 21 -19.39 8.18 -8.43
N SER A 22 -18.06 8.24 -8.38
CA SER A 22 -17.29 9.38 -8.90
C SER A 22 -17.36 9.46 -10.44
N VAL A 23 -17.29 8.33 -11.14
CA VAL A 23 -17.42 8.23 -12.60
C VAL A 23 -18.79 8.71 -13.05
N ARG A 24 -19.87 8.32 -12.36
CA ARG A 24 -21.23 8.78 -12.66
C ARG A 24 -21.35 10.30 -12.54
N LYS A 25 -20.76 10.91 -11.49
CA LYS A 25 -20.73 12.37 -11.34
C LYS A 25 -19.92 13.04 -12.45
N ALA A 26 -18.74 12.51 -12.78
CA ALA A 26 -17.90 13.05 -13.85
C ALA A 26 -18.51 12.92 -15.25
N ALA A 27 -19.21 11.81 -15.51
CA ALA A 27 -19.96 11.59 -16.75
C ALA A 27 -21.10 12.60 -16.91
N ALA A 28 -21.86 12.87 -15.84
CA ALA A 28 -22.91 13.88 -15.85
C ALA A 28 -22.37 15.29 -16.16
N HIS A 29 -21.17 15.61 -15.64
CA HIS A 29 -20.51 16.90 -15.89
C HIS A 29 -19.84 16.99 -17.27
N LEU A 30 -19.60 15.89 -17.97
CA LEU A 30 -19.07 15.96 -19.35
C LEU A 30 -20.08 16.64 -20.28
N GLY A 31 -21.38 16.36 -20.11
CA GLY A 31 -22.43 16.88 -20.99
C GLY A 31 -22.50 16.20 -22.36
N GLU A 32 -21.71 15.14 -22.58
CA GLU A 32 -21.70 14.31 -23.78
C GLU A 32 -21.90 12.83 -23.41
N PRO A 33 -22.32 11.96 -24.36
CA PRO A 33 -22.57 10.55 -24.06
C PRO A 33 -21.31 9.83 -23.56
N VAL A 34 -21.44 9.16 -22.43
CA VAL A 34 -20.43 8.27 -21.82
C VAL A 34 -21.03 6.86 -21.68
N GLU A 35 -20.22 5.84 -21.97
CA GLU A 35 -20.54 4.47 -21.61
C GLU A 35 -19.48 3.94 -20.63
N VAL A 36 -19.92 3.08 -19.71
CA VAL A 36 -19.06 2.55 -18.65
C VAL A 36 -19.16 1.03 -18.68
N PHE A 37 -17.99 0.39 -18.76
CA PHE A 37 -17.83 -1.05 -18.68
C PHE A 37 -17.18 -1.42 -17.35
N VAL A 38 -17.70 -2.45 -16.71
CA VAL A 38 -17.03 -3.15 -15.61
C VAL A 38 -16.76 -4.57 -16.06
N VAL A 39 -15.49 -4.97 -16.03
CA VAL A 39 -15.08 -6.35 -16.31
C VAL A 39 -14.67 -6.99 -15.00
N ASP A 40 -15.51 -7.87 -14.47
CA ASP A 40 -15.22 -8.61 -13.25
C ASP A 40 -14.38 -9.85 -13.54
N ASN A 41 -13.20 -9.93 -12.92
CA ASN A 41 -12.24 -11.01 -13.10
C ASN A 41 -12.45 -12.15 -12.11
N HIS A 42 -13.70 -12.59 -11.96
CA HIS A 42 -14.10 -13.67 -11.07
C HIS A 42 -13.91 -13.31 -9.59
N SER A 43 -14.49 -12.18 -9.17
CA SER A 43 -14.49 -11.77 -7.77
C SER A 43 -15.31 -12.74 -6.91
N ALA A 44 -14.83 -13.01 -5.70
CA ALA A 44 -15.51 -13.79 -4.68
C ALA A 44 -16.31 -12.91 -3.69
N ASP A 45 -16.16 -11.60 -3.79
CA ASP A 45 -16.90 -10.63 -2.97
C ASP A 45 -18.22 -10.20 -3.63
N SER A 46 -18.89 -9.22 -3.03
CA SER A 46 -20.18 -8.72 -3.50
C SER A 46 -20.08 -7.76 -4.70
N SER A 47 -18.93 -7.63 -5.38
CA SER A 47 -18.72 -6.65 -6.47
C SER A 47 -19.78 -6.76 -7.57
N VAL A 48 -19.99 -7.96 -8.10
CA VAL A 48 -20.95 -8.23 -9.19
C VAL A 48 -22.38 -7.88 -8.78
N ALA A 49 -22.79 -8.32 -7.59
CA ALA A 49 -24.13 -8.04 -7.06
C ALA A 49 -24.33 -6.53 -6.84
N MET A 50 -23.32 -5.85 -6.30
CA MET A 50 -23.32 -4.40 -6.09
C MET A 50 -23.48 -3.64 -7.41
N VAL A 51 -22.71 -4.00 -8.45
CA VAL A 51 -22.81 -3.35 -9.78
C VAL A 51 -24.22 -3.50 -10.36
N ARG A 52 -24.76 -4.72 -10.39
CA ARG A 52 -26.11 -4.98 -10.92
C ARG A 52 -27.20 -4.19 -10.20
N ALA A 53 -27.11 -4.11 -8.86
CA ALA A 53 -28.14 -3.48 -8.06
C ALA A 53 -28.09 -1.94 -8.12
N ARG A 54 -26.88 -1.36 -8.18
CA ARG A 54 -26.68 0.08 -7.98
C ARG A 54 -26.30 0.85 -9.24
N PHE A 55 -25.79 0.15 -10.25
CA PHE A 55 -25.29 0.72 -11.49
C PHE A 55 -25.86 -0.04 -12.70
N PRO A 56 -27.20 -0.13 -12.86
CA PRO A 56 -27.81 -0.86 -13.97
C PRO A 56 -27.46 -0.27 -15.35
N GLU A 57 -26.97 0.97 -15.40
CA GLU A 57 -26.47 1.60 -16.62
C GLU A 57 -25.07 1.12 -17.06
N VAL A 58 -24.34 0.43 -16.18
CA VAL A 58 -22.99 -0.09 -16.47
C VAL A 58 -23.10 -1.41 -17.24
N VAL A 59 -22.30 -1.54 -18.29
CA VAL A 59 -22.16 -2.79 -19.03
C VAL A 59 -21.21 -3.71 -18.24
N LEU A 60 -21.79 -4.70 -17.56
CA LEU A 60 -21.04 -5.67 -16.76
C LEU A 60 -20.65 -6.90 -17.60
N ILE A 61 -19.37 -7.22 -17.62
CA ILE A 61 -18.79 -8.43 -18.21
C ILE A 61 -18.24 -9.29 -17.08
N GLU A 62 -18.81 -10.47 -16.87
CA GLU A 62 -18.41 -11.39 -15.79
C GLU A 62 -17.56 -12.53 -16.33
N ASN A 63 -16.26 -12.53 -16.00
CA ASN A 63 -15.38 -13.63 -16.35
C ASN A 63 -15.56 -14.81 -15.38
N LYS A 64 -15.39 -16.01 -15.92
CA LYS A 64 -15.41 -17.28 -15.15
C LYS A 64 -14.07 -17.60 -14.48
N THR A 65 -13.03 -16.84 -14.81
CA THR A 65 -11.66 -16.96 -14.31
C THR A 65 -11.06 -15.56 -14.19
N ASN A 66 -9.86 -15.42 -13.62
CA ASN A 66 -9.10 -14.17 -13.68
C ASN A 66 -8.11 -14.21 -14.87
N PRO A 67 -8.44 -13.63 -16.05
CA PRO A 67 -7.55 -13.66 -17.21
C PRO A 67 -6.43 -12.60 -17.15
N GLY A 68 -6.39 -11.77 -16.11
CA GLY A 68 -5.46 -10.65 -16.00
C GLY A 68 -6.03 -9.33 -16.51
N PHE A 69 -5.22 -8.27 -16.43
CA PHE A 69 -5.64 -6.90 -16.71
C PHE A 69 -5.79 -6.63 -18.20
N SER A 70 -4.83 -7.05 -19.03
CA SER A 70 -4.83 -6.79 -20.49
C SER A 70 -6.01 -7.43 -21.18
N THR A 71 -6.19 -8.74 -20.99
CA THR A 71 -7.28 -9.51 -21.60
C THR A 71 -8.65 -8.99 -21.17
N ALA A 72 -8.82 -8.67 -19.88
CA ALA A 72 -10.08 -8.13 -19.36
C ALA A 72 -10.40 -6.75 -19.96
N ASN A 73 -9.45 -5.82 -19.99
CA ASN A 73 -9.66 -4.53 -20.64
C ASN A 73 -9.98 -4.69 -22.14
N ASN A 74 -9.27 -5.56 -22.85
CA ASN A 74 -9.50 -5.79 -24.27
C ASN A 74 -10.90 -6.36 -24.57
N GLN A 75 -11.50 -7.15 -23.67
CA GLN A 75 -12.89 -7.60 -23.83
C GLN A 75 -13.84 -6.40 -23.94
N ALA A 76 -13.72 -5.42 -23.04
CA ALA A 76 -14.55 -4.21 -23.08
C ALA A 76 -14.16 -3.28 -24.23
N LEU A 77 -12.87 -3.05 -24.48
CA LEU A 77 -12.39 -2.15 -25.54
C LEU A 77 -12.88 -2.56 -26.94
N ARG A 78 -13.01 -3.87 -27.21
CA ARG A 78 -13.55 -4.38 -28.48
C ARG A 78 -15.03 -4.04 -28.68
N HIS A 79 -15.78 -3.80 -27.61
CA HIS A 79 -17.19 -3.42 -27.65
C HIS A 79 -17.41 -1.91 -27.48
N ALA A 80 -16.41 -1.20 -26.97
CA ALA A 80 -16.44 0.24 -26.74
C ALA A 80 -16.52 1.04 -28.04
N ARG A 81 -17.24 2.16 -27.99
CA ARG A 81 -17.59 3.03 -29.13
C ARG A 81 -17.15 4.48 -28.96
N GLY A 82 -16.54 4.83 -27.84
CA GLY A 82 -16.08 6.18 -27.52
C GLY A 82 -15.04 6.70 -28.52
N GLN A 83 -15.04 8.02 -28.72
CA GLN A 83 -13.94 8.70 -29.40
C GLN A 83 -12.64 8.56 -28.58
N TYR A 84 -12.77 8.60 -27.26
CA TYR A 84 -11.71 8.31 -26.30
C TYR A 84 -12.06 7.08 -25.46
N MET A 85 -11.04 6.26 -25.17
CA MET A 85 -11.11 5.09 -24.31
C MET A 85 -10.32 5.35 -23.03
N LEU A 86 -10.95 5.24 -21.86
CA LEU A 86 -10.30 5.43 -20.58
C LEU A 86 -10.19 4.09 -19.86
N LEU A 87 -8.96 3.63 -19.60
CA LEU A 87 -8.73 2.61 -18.59
C LEU A 87 -8.67 3.31 -17.23
N LEU A 88 -9.51 2.84 -16.31
CA LEU A 88 -9.59 3.39 -14.97
C LEU A 88 -9.55 2.25 -13.95
N ASN A 89 -8.66 2.38 -12.98
CA ASN A 89 -8.59 1.40 -11.90
C ASN A 89 -9.83 1.47 -10.97
N PRO A 90 -10.25 0.33 -10.38
CA PRO A 90 -11.43 0.28 -9.51
C PRO A 90 -11.21 0.96 -8.16
N ASP A 91 -9.97 1.24 -7.76
CA ASP A 91 -9.58 1.93 -6.52
C ASP A 91 -9.22 3.40 -6.76
N THR A 92 -10.00 4.08 -7.61
CA THR A 92 -9.83 5.49 -7.95
C THR A 92 -11.02 6.36 -7.59
N VAL A 93 -10.79 7.66 -7.43
CA VAL A 93 -11.83 8.69 -7.33
C VAL A 93 -11.46 9.81 -8.28
N VAL A 94 -12.34 10.13 -9.23
CA VAL A 94 -12.13 11.24 -10.18
C VAL A 94 -12.79 12.53 -9.70
N GLU A 95 -12.25 13.68 -10.08
CA GLU A 95 -12.93 14.97 -9.89
C GLU A 95 -14.14 15.07 -10.82
N GLU A 96 -15.12 15.88 -10.42
CA GLU A 96 -16.36 16.07 -11.16
C GLU A 96 -16.13 16.59 -12.58
N ASP A 97 -15.09 17.40 -12.80
CA ASP A 97 -14.76 17.95 -14.13
C ASP A 97 -13.64 17.20 -14.88
N THR A 98 -13.16 16.07 -14.33
CA THR A 98 -12.04 15.30 -14.91
C THR A 98 -12.29 14.94 -16.37
N PHE A 99 -13.42 14.29 -16.68
CA PHE A 99 -13.68 13.81 -18.05
C PHE A 99 -13.82 14.96 -19.05
N ARG A 100 -14.44 16.07 -18.65
CA ARG A 100 -14.58 17.26 -19.49
C ARG A 100 -13.21 17.84 -19.84
N LYS A 101 -12.39 18.14 -18.82
CA LYS A 101 -11.05 18.71 -19.02
C LYS A 101 -10.15 17.79 -19.83
N CYS A 102 -10.21 16.49 -19.56
CA CYS A 102 -9.43 15.49 -20.28
C CYS A 102 -9.81 15.37 -21.75
N CYS A 103 -11.11 15.29 -22.06
CA CYS A 103 -11.58 15.24 -23.45
C CYS A 103 -11.26 16.54 -24.19
N GLN A 104 -11.49 17.70 -23.56
CA GLN A 104 -11.15 19.00 -24.13
C GLN A 104 -9.66 19.11 -24.46
N PHE A 105 -8.79 18.74 -23.52
CA PHE A 105 -7.34 18.76 -23.75
C PHE A 105 -6.96 17.88 -24.94
N MET A 106 -7.52 16.67 -25.05
CA MET A 106 -7.24 15.77 -26.18
C MET A 106 -7.83 16.28 -27.50
N ASP A 107 -8.96 16.97 -27.49
CA ASP A 107 -9.51 17.61 -28.70
C ASP A 107 -8.61 18.76 -29.18
N GLU A 108 -8.00 19.50 -28.26
CA GLU A 108 -7.03 20.57 -28.55
C GLU A 108 -5.64 20.05 -28.98
N HIS A 109 -5.34 18.77 -28.72
CA HIS A 109 -4.05 18.12 -29.04
C HIS A 109 -4.27 16.90 -29.96
N PRO A 110 -4.53 17.12 -31.27
CA PRO A 110 -4.86 16.06 -32.20
C PRO A 110 -3.74 15.01 -32.35
N GLU A 111 -2.48 15.34 -32.08
CA GLU A 111 -1.33 14.43 -32.07
C GLU A 111 -1.23 13.56 -30.80
N GLY A 112 -2.05 13.84 -29.77
CA GLY A 112 -2.13 13.06 -28.55
C GLY A 112 -2.78 11.71 -28.80
N GLY A 113 -2.03 10.63 -28.62
CA GLY A 113 -2.54 9.25 -28.67
C GLY A 113 -2.97 8.75 -27.30
N GLY A 114 -2.34 9.24 -26.23
CA GLY A 114 -2.73 8.93 -24.86
C GLY A 114 -2.41 10.01 -23.84
N MET A 115 -3.09 9.95 -22.69
CA MET A 115 -2.94 10.91 -21.61
C MET A 115 -3.20 10.28 -20.24
N GLY A 116 -2.37 10.65 -19.27
CA GLY A 116 -2.54 10.40 -17.84
C GLY A 116 -2.71 11.70 -17.06
N VAL A 117 -3.06 11.61 -15.78
CA VAL A 117 -3.41 12.78 -14.93
C VAL A 117 -2.60 12.84 -13.64
N HIS A 118 -2.75 13.95 -12.89
CA HIS A 118 -2.11 14.13 -11.58
C HIS A 118 -2.78 13.23 -10.52
N MET A 119 -2.12 12.12 -10.16
CA MET A 119 -2.65 11.18 -9.18
C MET A 119 -2.16 11.49 -7.77
N LEU A 120 -3.06 11.34 -6.81
CA LEU A 120 -2.82 11.42 -5.37
C LEU A 120 -3.04 10.04 -4.73
N ASP A 121 -2.30 9.69 -3.69
CA ASP A 121 -2.72 8.59 -2.81
C ASP A 121 -3.91 9.03 -1.93
N GLY A 122 -4.52 8.10 -1.20
CA GLY A 122 -5.59 8.44 -0.26
C GLY A 122 -5.11 9.22 0.98
N GLN A 123 -3.83 9.63 1.04
CA GLN A 123 -3.30 10.61 1.98
C GLN A 123 -3.02 11.98 1.32
N GLY A 124 -3.45 12.19 0.07
CA GLY A 124 -3.28 13.46 -0.64
C GLY A 124 -1.85 13.71 -1.11
N ARG A 125 -0.98 12.70 -1.11
CA ARG A 125 0.40 12.82 -1.58
C ARG A 125 0.46 12.49 -3.06
N PHE A 126 1.23 13.28 -3.80
CA PHE A 126 1.47 13.04 -5.21
C PHE A 126 2.08 11.65 -5.44
N LEU A 127 1.50 10.91 -6.39
CA LEU A 127 2.00 9.62 -6.85
C LEU A 127 2.97 9.81 -8.02
N PRO A 128 4.27 9.50 -7.84
CA PRO A 128 5.26 9.65 -8.92
C PRO A 128 4.96 8.80 -10.15
N GLU A 129 4.19 7.71 -10.02
CA GLU A 129 3.72 6.92 -11.17
C GLU A 129 2.78 7.67 -12.13
N SER A 130 2.29 8.86 -11.76
CA SER A 130 1.53 9.74 -12.67
C SER A 130 2.29 10.08 -13.94
N LYS A 131 3.62 10.01 -13.91
CA LYS A 131 4.50 10.26 -15.05
C LYS A 131 5.69 9.31 -15.01
N ARG A 132 5.87 8.52 -16.06
CA ARG A 132 6.98 7.57 -16.13
C ARG A 132 7.81 7.72 -17.39
N GLY A 133 9.10 7.46 -17.23
CA GLY A 133 10.02 7.23 -18.33
C GLY A 133 10.03 5.77 -18.73
N LEU A 134 10.50 5.50 -19.95
CA LEU A 134 10.61 4.14 -20.46
C LEU A 134 11.62 3.33 -19.62
N PRO A 135 11.30 2.10 -19.18
CA PRO A 135 12.19 1.29 -18.35
C PRO A 135 13.32 0.64 -19.17
N THR A 136 14.14 1.44 -19.83
CA THR A 136 15.34 0.97 -20.52
C THR A 136 16.33 0.28 -19.57
N PRO A 137 17.29 -0.52 -20.06
CA PRO A 137 18.28 -1.20 -19.23
C PRO A 137 18.97 -0.30 -18.19
N TRP A 138 19.38 0.91 -18.60
CA TRP A 138 20.02 1.85 -17.71
C TRP A 138 19.06 2.47 -16.68
N VAL A 139 17.81 2.74 -17.07
CA VAL A 139 16.77 3.23 -16.15
C VAL A 139 16.43 2.19 -15.09
N ALA A 140 16.31 0.92 -15.50
CA ALA A 140 16.12 -0.20 -14.58
C ALA A 140 17.31 -0.35 -13.62
N PHE A 141 18.54 -0.26 -14.14
CA PHE A 141 19.77 -0.29 -13.34
C PHE A 141 19.78 0.80 -12.26
N TYR A 142 19.55 2.08 -12.62
CA TYR A 142 19.54 3.18 -11.64
C TYR A 142 18.48 2.99 -10.54
N LYS A 143 17.32 2.41 -10.88
CA LYS A 143 16.25 2.13 -9.92
C LYS A 143 16.59 0.98 -8.98
N ILE A 144 17.22 -0.08 -9.50
CA ILE A 144 17.61 -1.26 -8.73
C ILE A 144 18.65 -0.88 -7.66
N PHE A 145 19.72 -0.21 -8.09
CA PHE A 145 20.86 0.16 -7.26
C PHE A 145 20.62 1.40 -6.38
N GLY A 146 19.39 1.91 -6.33
CA GLY A 146 19.01 3.02 -5.46
C GLY A 146 19.47 4.41 -5.92
N LEU A 147 20.18 4.52 -7.05
CA LEU A 147 20.62 5.80 -7.61
C LEU A 147 19.44 6.72 -7.95
N ALA A 148 18.33 6.15 -8.42
CA ALA A 148 17.09 6.91 -8.67
C ALA A 148 16.46 7.48 -7.39
N TRP A 149 16.67 6.83 -6.24
CA TRP A 149 16.19 7.32 -4.94
C TRP A 149 17.11 8.39 -4.35
N LEU A 150 18.42 8.24 -4.54
CA LEU A 150 19.42 9.22 -4.08
C LEU A 150 19.36 10.52 -4.89
N LEU A 151 19.13 10.44 -6.21
CA LEU A 151 19.15 11.57 -7.13
C LEU A 151 17.86 11.68 -7.96
N PRO A 152 16.69 11.84 -7.32
CA PRO A 152 15.38 11.77 -7.99
C PRO A 152 15.12 12.92 -8.95
N LYS A 153 15.81 14.06 -8.78
CA LYS A 153 15.71 15.23 -9.67
C LYS A 153 16.75 15.23 -10.80
N SER A 154 17.59 14.20 -10.90
CA SER A 154 18.54 14.08 -12.00
C SER A 154 17.81 13.65 -13.28
N ARG A 155 18.14 14.28 -14.42
CA ARG A 155 17.67 13.85 -15.75
C ARG A 155 18.15 12.44 -16.13
N THR A 156 19.27 12.01 -15.54
CA THR A 156 19.86 10.68 -15.78
C THR A 156 19.28 9.64 -14.81
N PHE A 157 19.43 9.88 -13.50
CA PHE A 157 19.09 8.89 -12.48
C PHE A 157 17.60 8.86 -12.12
N GLY A 158 16.92 10.01 -12.21
CA GLY A 158 15.49 10.17 -11.88
C GLY A 158 14.54 9.86 -13.04
N ARG A 159 15.03 9.28 -14.14
CA ARG A 159 14.27 9.11 -15.39
C ARG A 159 13.04 8.23 -15.27
N TYR A 160 13.03 7.21 -14.41
CA TYR A 160 11.86 6.32 -14.29
C TYR A 160 10.58 7.04 -13.83
N HIS A 161 10.68 7.96 -12.85
CA HIS A 161 9.52 8.75 -12.37
C HIS A 161 9.55 10.20 -12.86
N LEU A 162 10.47 10.53 -13.79
CA LEU A 162 10.65 11.87 -14.34
C LEU A 162 10.66 12.97 -13.25
N GLY A 163 11.39 12.72 -12.16
CA GLY A 163 11.37 13.57 -10.96
C GLY A 163 11.97 14.97 -11.16
N TYR A 164 12.62 15.20 -12.31
CA TYR A 164 13.10 16.49 -12.78
C TYR A 164 12.02 17.35 -13.46
N LEU A 165 10.90 16.75 -13.86
CA LEU A 165 9.75 17.47 -14.40
C LEU A 165 8.89 18.03 -13.26
N SER A 166 8.20 19.14 -13.49
CA SER A 166 7.21 19.62 -12.53
C SER A 166 6.05 18.65 -12.42
N LYS A 167 5.41 18.57 -11.26
CA LYS A 167 4.14 17.83 -11.11
C LYS A 167 2.93 18.70 -11.46
N ASP A 168 3.13 20.02 -11.52
CA ASP A 168 2.06 21.00 -11.71
C ASP A 168 2.06 21.60 -13.14
N GLN A 169 2.81 20.98 -14.08
CA GLN A 169 2.85 21.39 -15.49
C GLN A 169 2.56 20.20 -16.42
N THR A 170 1.95 20.49 -17.56
CA THR A 170 1.74 19.52 -18.64
C THR A 170 3.07 19.12 -19.25
N HIS A 171 3.26 17.83 -19.46
CA HIS A 171 4.50 17.31 -20.05
C HIS A 171 4.21 16.19 -21.05
N GLU A 172 4.95 16.15 -22.14
CA GLU A 172 5.10 14.93 -22.94
C GLU A 172 5.92 13.91 -22.14
N ILE A 173 5.44 12.66 -22.05
CA ILE A 173 6.04 11.59 -21.25
C ILE A 173 6.13 10.30 -22.06
N GLU A 174 6.98 9.36 -21.64
CA GLU A 174 7.16 8.11 -22.39
C GLU A 174 6.09 7.07 -22.03
N VAL A 175 5.67 7.00 -20.76
CA VAL A 175 4.83 5.93 -20.23
C VAL A 175 3.69 6.46 -19.36
N LEU A 176 2.46 6.11 -19.73
CA LEU A 176 1.23 6.36 -18.97
C LEU A 176 1.05 5.30 -17.87
N SER A 177 0.20 5.58 -16.88
CA SER A 177 -0.16 4.59 -15.85
C SER A 177 -1.52 3.99 -16.16
N GLY A 178 -1.63 2.66 -16.11
CA GLY A 178 -2.92 1.96 -16.26
C GLY A 178 -3.99 2.33 -15.23
N ALA A 179 -3.62 3.03 -14.15
CA ALA A 179 -4.58 3.55 -13.16
C ALA A 179 -5.52 4.62 -13.73
N PHE A 180 -5.02 5.42 -14.66
CA PHE A 180 -5.79 6.37 -15.47
C PHE A 180 -5.06 6.56 -16.80
N MET A 181 -5.55 5.88 -17.83
CA MET A 181 -4.95 5.90 -19.17
C MET A 181 -6.06 6.21 -20.18
N LEU A 182 -6.18 7.50 -20.54
CA LEU A 182 -7.07 7.94 -21.61
C LEU A 182 -6.35 7.78 -22.94
N MET A 183 -7.00 7.20 -23.93
CA MET A 183 -6.42 6.89 -25.24
C MET A 183 -7.37 7.32 -26.34
N ARG A 184 -6.82 7.86 -27.43
CA ARG A 184 -7.59 8.17 -28.63
C ARG A 184 -7.92 6.87 -29.38
N ARG A 185 -9.18 6.70 -29.78
CA ARG A 185 -9.60 5.50 -30.53
C ARG A 185 -8.77 5.30 -31.79
N GLN A 186 -8.59 6.35 -32.60
CA GLN A 186 -7.78 6.28 -33.82
C GLN A 186 -6.36 5.76 -33.55
N ALA A 187 -5.73 6.21 -32.46
CA ALA A 187 -4.39 5.74 -32.09
C ALA A 187 -4.40 4.24 -31.75
N LEU A 188 -5.44 3.75 -31.05
CA LEU A 188 -5.60 2.32 -30.77
C LEU A 188 -5.88 1.49 -32.02
N ASP A 189 -6.66 2.02 -32.97
CA ASP A 189 -6.95 1.35 -34.24
C ASP A 189 -5.66 1.18 -35.08
N GLU A 190 -4.72 2.12 -34.96
CA GLU A 190 -3.42 2.08 -35.65
C GLU A 190 -2.38 1.20 -34.94
N VAL A 191 -2.22 1.32 -33.62
CA VAL A 191 -1.14 0.62 -32.88
C VAL A 191 -1.56 -0.68 -32.20
N GLY A 192 -2.86 -0.98 -32.19
CA GLY A 192 -3.47 -2.14 -31.52
C GLY A 192 -3.76 -1.91 -30.04
N LEU A 193 -4.55 -2.82 -29.45
CA LEU A 193 -4.98 -2.78 -28.05
C LEU A 193 -3.86 -3.19 -27.07
N LEU A 194 -4.20 -3.48 -25.81
CA LEU A 194 -3.23 -4.00 -24.84
C LEU A 194 -2.73 -5.38 -25.29
N ASP A 195 -1.46 -5.66 -25.03
CA ASP A 195 -0.85 -6.93 -25.39
C ASP A 195 -1.21 -8.00 -24.33
N GLU A 196 -1.89 -9.06 -24.77
CA GLU A 196 -2.46 -10.09 -23.88
C GLU A 196 -1.40 -11.07 -23.33
N ASP A 197 -0.14 -11.00 -23.80
CA ASP A 197 0.96 -11.74 -23.18
C ASP A 197 1.28 -11.20 -21.77
N TYR A 198 0.91 -9.94 -21.50
CA TYR A 198 1.04 -9.35 -20.18
C TYR A 198 -0.20 -9.64 -19.35
N PHE A 199 -0.04 -10.41 -18.27
CA PHE A 199 -1.08 -10.57 -17.27
C PHE A 199 -1.33 -9.27 -16.47
N MET A 200 -0.27 -8.56 -16.07
CA MET A 200 -0.30 -7.29 -15.33
C MET A 200 1.09 -6.60 -15.28
N TYR A 201 1.13 -5.28 -15.08
CA TYR A 201 2.30 -4.40 -14.85
C TYR A 201 3.26 -4.13 -16.04
N GLY A 202 2.96 -4.62 -17.22
CA GLY A 202 3.77 -4.38 -18.43
C GLY A 202 2.98 -3.81 -19.61
N GLU A 203 1.69 -4.06 -19.61
CA GLU A 203 0.75 -3.69 -20.67
C GLU A 203 0.63 -2.18 -20.87
N ASP A 204 0.67 -1.40 -19.79
CA ASP A 204 0.59 0.06 -19.88
C ASP A 204 1.90 0.65 -20.44
N ILE A 205 3.05 0.07 -20.09
CA ILE A 205 4.37 0.41 -20.64
C ILE A 205 4.42 0.04 -22.13
N ASP A 206 3.99 -1.17 -22.47
CA ASP A 206 3.99 -1.70 -23.84
C ASP A 206 3.13 -0.83 -24.77
N LEU A 207 1.88 -0.57 -24.38
CA LEU A 207 0.96 0.23 -25.19
C LEU A 207 1.43 1.69 -25.28
N SER A 208 1.92 2.29 -24.19
CA SER A 208 2.50 3.64 -24.23
C SER A 208 3.66 3.71 -25.20
N TYR A 209 4.53 2.69 -25.22
CA TYR A 209 5.65 2.63 -26.14
C TYR A 209 5.17 2.48 -27.59
N ARG A 210 4.22 1.57 -27.85
CA ARG A 210 3.64 1.40 -29.20
C ARG A 210 2.95 2.66 -29.72
N LEU A 211 2.25 3.43 -28.87
CA LEU A 211 1.72 4.75 -29.24
C LEU A 211 2.83 5.67 -29.76
N THR A 212 3.95 5.77 -29.04
CA THR A 212 5.08 6.61 -29.48
C THR A 212 5.76 6.09 -30.74
N GLN A 213 5.86 4.76 -30.93
CA GLN A 213 6.35 4.17 -32.18
C GLN A 213 5.40 4.43 -33.36
N GLY A 214 4.09 4.52 -33.11
CA GLY A 214 3.08 4.92 -34.10
C GLY A 214 3.06 6.41 -34.42
N GLY A 215 3.98 7.22 -33.86
CA GLY A 215 4.05 8.66 -34.10
C GLY A 215 3.12 9.50 -33.21
N TRP A 216 2.41 8.87 -32.28
CA TRP A 216 1.53 9.56 -31.33
C TRP A 216 2.29 10.05 -30.11
N LYS A 217 1.76 11.09 -29.46
CA LYS A 217 2.29 11.61 -28.19
C LYS A 217 1.52 11.10 -26.98
N ASN A 218 2.25 10.89 -25.89
CA ASN A 218 1.69 10.60 -24.58
C ASN A 218 1.84 11.83 -23.67
N TYR A 219 0.76 12.25 -23.02
CA TYR A 219 0.74 13.44 -22.18
C TYR A 219 0.51 13.13 -20.70
N TYR A 220 1.23 13.82 -19.84
CA TYR A 220 0.88 14.02 -18.44
C TYR A 220 0.13 15.35 -18.31
N TYR A 221 -1.12 15.31 -17.86
CA TYR A 221 -1.99 16.48 -17.73
C TYR A 221 -2.41 16.74 -16.27
N PRO A 222 -1.88 17.80 -15.62
CA PRO A 222 -2.20 18.11 -14.22
C PRO A 222 -3.43 19.01 -14.02
N GLY A 223 -4.18 19.34 -15.08
CA GLY A 223 -5.36 20.22 -14.97
C GLY A 223 -6.54 19.61 -14.20
N THR A 224 -6.48 18.31 -13.92
CA THR A 224 -7.38 17.58 -13.03
C THR A 224 -6.60 16.55 -12.22
N ARG A 225 -7.20 16.11 -11.11
CA ARG A 225 -6.62 15.17 -10.16
C ARG A 225 -7.51 13.97 -9.97
N ILE A 226 -6.89 12.86 -9.59
CA ILE A 226 -7.60 11.69 -9.10
C ILE A 226 -6.95 11.20 -7.81
N ILE A 227 -7.73 10.54 -6.96
CA ILE A 227 -7.18 9.68 -5.92
C ILE A 227 -7.02 8.28 -6.52
N HIS A 228 -5.92 7.61 -6.19
CA HIS A 228 -5.70 6.19 -6.44
C HIS A 228 -5.20 5.55 -5.14
N TYR A 229 -6.04 4.72 -4.50
CA TYR A 229 -5.80 4.21 -3.15
C TYR A 229 -4.67 3.19 -3.04
N LYS A 230 -4.14 2.70 -4.17
CA LYS A 230 -2.80 2.09 -4.33
C LYS A 230 -2.42 1.03 -3.29
N GLY A 231 -2.49 -0.22 -3.72
CA GLY A 231 -1.93 -1.38 -2.99
C GLY A 231 -2.97 -2.28 -2.34
N GLU A 232 -4.25 -1.93 -2.49
CA GLU A 232 -5.41 -2.65 -1.96
C GLU A 232 -5.73 -3.91 -2.80
N SER A 233 -5.58 -3.81 -4.12
CA SER A 233 -5.69 -4.94 -5.05
C SER A 233 -4.39 -5.75 -5.19
N THR A 234 -3.22 -5.17 -4.86
CA THR A 234 -1.96 -5.92 -4.78
C THR A 234 -0.96 -5.31 -3.81
N ARG A 235 -0.63 -6.03 -2.73
CA ARG A 235 0.43 -5.63 -1.79
C ARG A 235 1.79 -5.67 -2.51
N ARG A 236 2.36 -4.50 -2.82
CA ARG A 236 3.65 -4.31 -3.54
C ARG A 236 4.86 -5.01 -2.91
N THR A 237 4.78 -5.36 -1.62
CA THR A 237 5.84 -6.09 -0.90
C THR A 237 5.73 -7.61 -1.08
N SER A 238 4.68 -8.09 -1.74
CA SER A 238 4.57 -9.52 -2.05
C SER A 238 5.65 -9.92 -3.05
N ILE A 239 6.23 -11.08 -2.81
CA ILE A 239 7.20 -11.70 -3.73
C ILE A 239 6.57 -11.89 -5.12
N ASN A 240 5.26 -12.17 -5.17
CA ASN A 240 4.49 -12.32 -6.40
C ASN A 240 4.47 -11.03 -7.25
N TYR A 241 4.31 -9.86 -6.63
CA TYR A 241 4.38 -8.57 -7.35
C TYR A 241 5.73 -8.40 -8.06
N VAL A 242 6.82 -8.68 -7.36
CA VAL A 242 8.18 -8.54 -7.91
C VAL A 242 8.39 -9.48 -9.10
N PHE A 243 7.95 -10.73 -8.99
CA PHE A 243 8.04 -11.70 -10.08
C PHE A 243 7.19 -11.31 -11.29
N MET A 244 5.94 -10.87 -11.08
CA MET A 244 5.07 -10.44 -12.19
C MET A 244 5.65 -9.23 -12.92
N PHE A 245 6.11 -8.22 -12.18
CA PHE A 245 6.77 -7.06 -12.76
C PHE A 245 8.03 -7.45 -13.54
N TYR A 246 8.84 -8.36 -13.01
CA TYR A 246 10.03 -8.86 -13.71
C TYR A 246 9.67 -9.56 -15.03
N ARG A 247 8.69 -10.48 -14.99
CA ARG A 247 8.23 -11.20 -16.16
C ARG A 247 7.75 -10.24 -17.24
N ALA A 248 6.98 -9.23 -16.85
CA ALA A 248 6.57 -8.16 -17.75
C ALA A 248 7.78 -7.45 -18.40
N MET A 249 8.81 -7.11 -17.63
CA MET A 249 10.01 -6.45 -18.18
C MET A 249 10.80 -7.35 -19.15
N VAL A 250 10.84 -8.67 -18.92
CA VAL A 250 11.47 -9.62 -19.85
C VAL A 250 10.69 -9.70 -21.16
N ILE A 251 9.35 -9.80 -21.10
CA ILE A 251 8.49 -9.78 -22.30
C ILE A 251 8.72 -8.48 -23.07
N PHE A 252 8.67 -7.33 -22.38
CA PHE A 252 8.89 -6.02 -22.98
C PHE A 252 10.25 -5.92 -23.68
N ALA A 253 11.32 -6.34 -23.00
CA ALA A 253 12.66 -6.32 -23.59
C ALA A 253 12.80 -7.27 -24.79
N GLY A 254 12.18 -8.44 -24.74
CA GLY A 254 12.20 -9.40 -25.85
C GLY A 254 11.46 -8.90 -27.09
N LYS A 255 10.37 -8.13 -26.91
CA LYS A 255 9.58 -7.56 -28.00
C LYS A 255 10.19 -6.30 -28.61
N HIS A 256 10.75 -5.44 -27.76
CA HIS A 256 11.11 -4.06 -28.17
C HIS A 256 12.62 -3.79 -28.23
N PHE A 257 13.48 -4.66 -27.69
CA PHE A 257 14.93 -4.49 -27.76
C PHE A 257 15.60 -5.58 -28.61
N ALA A 258 16.70 -5.23 -29.27
CA ALA A 258 17.44 -6.13 -30.14
C ALA A 258 17.86 -7.43 -29.39
N PRO A 259 17.89 -8.61 -30.05
CA PRO A 259 18.09 -9.91 -29.41
C PRO A 259 19.32 -9.99 -28.50
N GLY A 260 20.44 -9.35 -28.90
CA GLY A 260 21.67 -9.30 -28.09
C GLY A 260 21.58 -8.43 -26.83
N LYS A 261 20.75 -7.38 -26.84
CA LYS A 261 20.54 -6.49 -25.68
C LYS A 261 19.54 -7.08 -24.69
N ALA A 262 18.60 -7.91 -25.16
CA ALA A 262 17.61 -8.58 -24.32
C ALA A 262 18.28 -9.60 -23.35
N GLY A 263 19.31 -10.32 -23.80
CA GLY A 263 20.05 -11.27 -22.96
C GLY A 263 20.81 -10.59 -21.82
N VAL A 264 21.55 -9.52 -22.11
CA VAL A 264 22.28 -8.74 -21.09
C VAL A 264 21.31 -8.06 -20.12
N PHE A 265 20.20 -7.50 -20.63
CA PHE A 265 19.16 -6.93 -19.78
C PHE A 265 18.57 -7.96 -18.82
N SER A 266 18.24 -9.16 -19.33
CA SER A 266 17.69 -10.25 -18.53
C SER A 266 18.67 -10.72 -17.46
N LEU A 267 19.96 -10.83 -17.78
CA LEU A 267 21.01 -11.17 -16.82
C LEU A 267 21.14 -10.12 -15.71
N LEU A 268 21.26 -8.83 -16.07
CA LEU A 268 21.37 -7.74 -15.11
C LEU A 268 20.15 -7.64 -14.20
N LEU A 269 18.96 -7.86 -14.77
CA LEU A 269 17.69 -7.82 -14.05
C LEU A 269 17.55 -9.04 -13.11
N ASN A 270 18.03 -10.23 -13.51
CA ASN A 270 18.09 -11.40 -12.62
C ASN A 270 19.07 -11.19 -11.46
N LEU A 271 20.28 -10.71 -11.74
CA LEU A 271 21.27 -10.40 -10.71
C LEU A 271 20.74 -9.38 -9.71
N ALA A 272 20.10 -8.33 -10.19
CA ALA A 272 19.44 -7.33 -9.38
C ALA A 272 18.38 -7.88 -8.42
N ILE A 273 17.57 -8.83 -8.90
CA ILE A 273 16.58 -9.52 -8.06
C ILE A 273 17.27 -10.33 -6.98
N TRP A 274 18.27 -11.14 -7.34
CA TRP A 274 19.00 -11.94 -6.37
C TRP A 274 19.68 -11.08 -5.31
N LEU A 275 20.23 -9.93 -5.70
CA LEU A 275 20.79 -8.96 -4.76
C LEU A 275 19.72 -8.36 -3.84
N ARG A 276 18.56 -7.96 -4.37
CA ARG A 276 17.46 -7.42 -3.54
C ARG A 276 16.83 -8.46 -2.63
N ALA A 277 16.60 -9.67 -3.14
CA ALA A 277 16.09 -10.79 -2.37
C ALA A 277 17.08 -11.17 -1.27
N GLY A 278 18.37 -11.27 -1.60
CA GLY A 278 19.46 -11.50 -0.66
C GLY A 278 19.52 -10.41 0.41
N ALA A 279 19.47 -9.13 0.03
CA ALA A 279 19.46 -8.01 0.96
C ALA A 279 18.21 -8.00 1.86
N ALA A 280 17.03 -8.35 1.33
CA ALA A 280 15.80 -8.44 2.10
C ALA A 280 15.82 -9.60 3.10
N VAL A 281 16.35 -10.76 2.71
CA VAL A 281 16.57 -11.91 3.60
C VAL A 281 17.60 -11.56 4.67
N ALA A 282 18.74 -10.99 4.28
CA ALA A 282 19.77 -10.54 5.20
C ALA A 282 19.22 -9.53 6.21
N HIS A 283 18.47 -8.52 5.74
CA HIS A 283 17.81 -7.56 6.62
C HIS A 283 16.81 -8.25 7.57
N ARG A 284 16.02 -9.23 7.11
CA ARG A 284 15.07 -9.95 7.96
C ARG A 284 15.79 -10.77 9.04
N VAL A 285 16.88 -11.45 8.67
CA VAL A 285 17.73 -12.19 9.61
C VAL A 285 18.35 -11.23 10.62
N VAL A 286 18.97 -10.14 10.16
CA VAL A 286 19.57 -9.13 11.04
C VAL A 286 18.51 -8.50 11.95
N ALA A 287 17.36 -8.08 11.43
CA ALA A 287 16.30 -7.47 12.22
C ALA A 287 15.65 -8.45 13.22
N GLY A 288 15.60 -9.75 12.89
CA GLY A 288 15.12 -10.80 13.79
C GLY A 288 16.13 -11.15 14.88
N CYS A 289 17.41 -11.22 14.55
CA CYS A 289 18.48 -11.58 15.49
C CYS A 289 18.96 -10.39 16.34
N ALA A 290 18.91 -9.16 15.83
CA ALA A 290 19.45 -7.98 16.51
C ALA A 290 18.87 -7.74 17.91
N PRO A 291 17.53 -7.84 18.14
CA PRO A 291 16.98 -7.70 19.49
C PRO A 291 17.54 -8.74 20.48
N VAL A 292 17.70 -9.98 20.03
CA VAL A 292 18.24 -11.08 20.85
C VAL A 292 19.72 -10.83 21.19
N LEU A 293 20.50 -10.39 20.19
CA LEU A 293 21.93 -10.07 20.38
C LEU A 293 22.12 -8.86 21.31
N LEU A 294 21.30 -7.81 21.16
CA LEU A 294 21.33 -6.65 22.05
C LEU A 294 20.97 -7.02 23.49
N ASP A 295 19.96 -7.86 23.68
CA ASP A 295 19.63 -8.40 25.00
C ASP A 295 20.79 -9.23 25.57
N ALA A 296 21.38 -10.13 24.77
CA ALA A 296 22.52 -10.96 25.21
C ALA A 296 23.71 -10.11 25.67
N ILE A 297 24.08 -9.10 24.89
CA ILE A 297 25.17 -8.18 25.19
C ILE A 297 24.85 -7.37 26.46
N GLY A 298 23.66 -6.77 26.54
CA GLY A 298 23.28 -5.92 27.67
C GLY A 298 23.13 -6.69 29.00
N VAL A 299 22.53 -7.87 28.95
CA VAL A 299 22.42 -8.77 30.11
C VAL A 299 23.80 -9.27 30.52
N GLY A 300 24.60 -9.77 29.56
CA GLY A 300 25.94 -10.28 29.82
C GLY A 300 26.89 -9.23 30.41
N ALA A 301 26.87 -8.01 29.89
CA ALA A 301 27.67 -6.90 30.42
C ALA A 301 27.33 -6.59 31.89
N GLY A 302 26.04 -6.60 32.24
CA GLY A 302 25.63 -6.39 33.64
C GLY A 302 26.05 -7.53 34.56
N LEU A 303 26.00 -8.78 34.09
CA LEU A 303 26.47 -9.92 34.89
C LEU A 303 27.98 -9.89 35.12
N ILE A 304 28.76 -9.49 34.11
CA ILE A 304 30.21 -9.30 34.25
C ILE A 304 30.51 -8.18 35.27
N ALA A 305 29.75 -7.08 35.22
CA ALA A 305 29.87 -5.99 36.20
C ALA A 305 29.43 -6.40 37.61
N LEU A 306 28.36 -7.17 37.75
CA LEU A 306 27.92 -7.69 39.05
C LEU A 306 28.99 -8.62 39.66
N ARG A 307 29.66 -9.42 38.83
CA ARG A 307 30.77 -10.29 39.25
C ARG A 307 32.00 -9.51 39.72
N SER A 308 32.30 -8.34 39.14
CA SER A 308 33.43 -7.53 39.60
C SER A 308 33.16 -6.85 40.95
N VAL A 309 31.90 -6.57 41.27
CA VAL A 309 31.50 -5.97 42.55
C VAL A 309 31.32 -7.03 43.66
N TRP A 310 30.89 -8.25 43.32
CA TRP A 310 30.78 -9.39 44.25
C TRP A 310 31.64 -10.60 43.80
N PRO A 311 32.96 -10.57 44.03
CA PRO A 311 33.86 -11.67 43.66
C PRO A 311 33.53 -12.99 44.36
N GLU A 312 32.96 -12.94 45.56
CA GLU A 312 32.56 -14.13 46.35
C GLU A 312 31.37 -14.88 45.74
N ALA A 313 30.61 -14.24 44.83
CA ALA A 313 29.54 -14.89 44.08
C ALA A 313 30.04 -15.60 42.80
N ALA A 314 31.36 -15.62 42.54
CA ALA A 314 31.98 -16.13 41.32
C ALA A 314 32.20 -17.66 41.27
N LEU A 315 31.37 -18.45 41.97
CA LEU A 315 31.55 -19.90 42.14
C LEU A 315 31.35 -20.74 40.86
N ALA A 316 30.84 -20.16 39.76
CA ALA A 316 30.42 -20.94 38.59
C ALA A 316 31.38 -20.87 37.37
N GLY A 317 32.59 -20.32 37.53
CA GLY A 317 33.59 -20.28 36.46
C GLY A 317 33.27 -19.28 35.33
N PRO A 318 34.07 -19.21 34.25
CA PRO A 318 33.86 -18.28 33.13
C PRO A 318 32.66 -18.66 32.23
N ALA A 319 32.25 -19.92 32.23
CA ALA A 319 31.15 -20.42 31.39
C ALA A 319 29.74 -20.13 31.94
N ALA A 320 29.63 -19.75 33.22
CA ALA A 320 28.32 -19.52 33.86
C ALA A 320 27.56 -18.31 33.31
N VAL A 321 28.25 -17.21 33.02
CA VAL A 321 27.61 -16.00 32.49
C VAL A 321 26.92 -16.28 31.15
N PRO A 322 27.59 -16.88 30.14
CA PRO A 322 26.92 -17.31 28.92
C PRO A 322 25.73 -18.26 29.16
N ALA A 323 25.85 -19.21 30.08
CA ALA A 323 24.77 -20.17 30.39
C ALA A 323 23.54 -19.50 31.03
N TRP A 324 23.75 -18.54 31.94
CA TRP A 324 22.67 -17.78 32.57
C TRP A 324 21.96 -16.87 31.57
N VAL A 325 22.73 -16.15 30.73
CA VAL A 325 22.19 -15.34 29.63
C VAL A 325 21.36 -16.21 28.70
N ALA A 326 21.90 -17.36 28.25
CA ALA A 326 21.17 -18.26 27.37
C ALA A 326 19.86 -18.78 27.99
N THR A 327 19.86 -19.09 29.29
CA THR A 327 18.67 -19.56 30.01
C THR A 327 17.60 -18.47 30.09
N TRP A 328 17.96 -17.24 30.49
CA TRP A 328 17.02 -16.12 30.51
C TRP A 328 16.49 -15.76 29.14
N LEU A 329 17.33 -15.70 28.11
CA LEU A 329 16.88 -15.39 26.75
C LEU A 329 15.98 -16.48 26.18
N THR A 330 16.24 -17.75 26.48
CA THR A 330 15.37 -18.87 26.08
C THR A 330 14.01 -18.76 26.76
N ALA A 331 13.97 -18.52 28.07
CA ALA A 331 12.72 -18.33 28.80
C ALA A 331 11.95 -17.07 28.35
N ALA A 332 12.67 -16.00 28.01
CA ALA A 332 12.11 -14.77 27.44
C ALA A 332 11.52 -15.00 26.04
N TYR A 333 12.22 -15.75 25.19
CA TYR A 333 11.76 -16.15 23.86
C TYR A 333 10.46 -16.97 23.95
N LEU A 334 10.45 -18.03 24.76
CA LEU A 334 9.26 -18.87 24.99
C LEU A 334 8.10 -18.09 25.61
N SER A 335 8.40 -17.00 26.33
CA SER A 335 7.38 -16.12 26.91
C SER A 335 6.81 -15.09 25.92
N GLY A 336 7.28 -15.04 24.66
CA GLY A 336 6.80 -14.10 23.64
C GLY A 336 7.44 -12.71 23.72
N THR A 337 8.64 -12.59 24.30
CA THR A 337 9.34 -11.29 24.43
C THR A 337 9.68 -10.63 23.10
N TYR A 338 9.85 -11.43 22.05
CA TYR A 338 10.22 -10.97 20.71
C TYR A 338 9.03 -10.86 19.75
N ASP A 339 7.82 -11.10 20.24
CA ASP A 339 6.59 -10.95 19.46
C ASP A 339 6.33 -9.48 19.14
N GLN A 340 5.68 -9.24 17.99
CA GLN A 340 5.26 -7.91 17.57
C GLN A 340 3.74 -7.74 17.78
N PRO A 341 3.28 -6.62 18.37
CA PRO A 341 4.06 -5.49 18.91
C PRO A 341 4.75 -5.83 20.24
N PRO A 342 5.86 -5.15 20.58
CA PRO A 342 6.61 -5.42 21.81
C PRO A 342 5.79 -5.12 23.06
N ARG A 343 5.84 -6.03 24.04
CA ARG A 343 5.12 -5.91 25.32
C ARG A 343 6.07 -6.11 26.49
N LEU A 344 5.82 -5.40 27.59
CA LEU A 344 6.65 -5.49 28.79
C LEU A 344 6.39 -6.76 29.60
N TRP A 345 5.14 -7.22 29.65
CA TRP A 345 4.78 -8.38 30.48
C TRP A 345 5.48 -9.70 30.08
N PRO A 346 5.59 -10.06 28.79
CA PRO A 346 6.41 -11.18 28.34
C PRO A 346 7.86 -11.18 28.84
N ILE A 347 8.49 -10.00 28.93
CA ILE A 347 9.86 -9.85 29.42
C ILE A 347 9.92 -10.25 30.89
N VAL A 348 9.07 -9.64 31.72
CA VAL A 348 9.03 -9.90 33.17
C VAL A 348 8.76 -11.38 33.44
N ARG A 349 7.75 -11.95 32.77
CA ARG A 349 7.42 -13.37 32.89
C ARG A 349 8.59 -14.28 32.50
N GLY A 350 9.24 -14.01 31.38
CA GLY A 350 10.35 -14.81 30.89
C GLY A 350 11.57 -14.76 31.79
N ILE A 351 11.92 -13.59 32.30
CA ILE A 351 13.01 -13.44 33.26
C ILE A 351 12.72 -14.15 34.57
N LEU A 352 11.50 -14.04 35.11
CA LEU A 352 11.10 -14.76 36.33
C LEU A 352 11.22 -16.28 36.15
N LEU A 353 10.70 -16.82 35.04
CA LEU A 353 10.80 -18.26 34.73
C LEU A 353 12.25 -18.71 34.58
N GLY A 354 13.09 -17.92 33.90
CA GLY A 354 14.51 -18.22 33.75
C GLY A 354 15.25 -18.16 35.09
N THR A 355 14.94 -17.20 35.96
CA THR A 355 15.54 -17.11 37.30
C THR A 355 15.15 -18.30 38.16
N VAL A 356 13.88 -18.73 38.13
CA VAL A 356 13.42 -19.94 38.84
C VAL A 356 14.15 -21.18 38.32
N ALA A 357 14.30 -21.33 37.00
CA ALA A 357 15.03 -22.44 36.41
C ALA A 357 16.51 -22.45 36.84
N LEU A 358 17.18 -21.30 36.84
CA LEU A 358 18.57 -21.17 37.28
C LEU A 358 18.73 -21.49 38.77
N LEU A 359 17.82 -21.00 39.63
CA LEU A 359 17.82 -21.31 41.05
C LEU A 359 17.56 -22.81 41.33
N ALA A 360 16.75 -23.46 40.50
CA ALA A 360 16.50 -24.90 40.62
C ALA A 360 17.71 -25.75 40.21
N VAL A 361 18.46 -25.33 39.19
CA VAL A 361 19.69 -26.00 38.72
C VAL A 361 20.86 -25.77 39.67
N ASP A 362 21.01 -24.55 40.18
CA ASP A 362 22.01 -24.19 41.21
C ASP A 362 21.64 -24.81 42.57
N GLY A 363 20.39 -25.26 42.71
CA GLY A 363 20.01 -26.35 43.60
C GLY A 363 20.20 -26.08 45.08
N PHE A 364 19.71 -24.94 45.63
CA PHE A 364 19.81 -24.65 47.08
C PHE A 364 21.23 -24.91 47.66
N ALA A 365 22.27 -24.87 46.81
CA ALA A 365 23.61 -25.23 47.22
C ALA A 365 24.10 -24.17 48.20
N GLU A 366 24.76 -24.63 49.26
CA GLU A 366 25.17 -23.88 50.45
C GLU A 366 26.02 -22.63 50.13
N ALA A 367 25.41 -21.55 49.65
CA ALA A 367 25.94 -20.21 49.61
C ALA A 367 24.82 -19.24 49.20
N GLY A 368 24.27 -18.47 50.13
CA GLY A 368 23.27 -17.42 49.86
C GLY A 368 23.73 -16.28 48.92
N TYR A 369 24.95 -16.36 48.37
CA TYR A 369 25.55 -15.39 47.45
C TYR A 369 25.19 -15.67 45.99
N ALA A 370 25.06 -16.92 45.55
CA ALA A 370 24.70 -17.26 44.17
C ALA A 370 23.25 -16.88 43.86
N ALA A 371 22.33 -17.16 44.80
CA ALA A 371 20.93 -16.74 44.71
C ALA A 371 20.77 -15.20 44.63
N LYS A 372 21.58 -14.44 45.38
CA LYS A 372 21.57 -12.96 45.32
C LYS A 372 22.01 -12.46 43.94
N THR A 373 23.06 -13.04 43.37
CA THR A 373 23.55 -12.67 42.03
C THR A 373 22.55 -13.04 40.94
N LEU A 374 21.85 -14.17 41.06
CA LEU A 374 20.78 -14.56 40.14
C LEU A 374 19.57 -13.62 40.23
N LEU A 375 19.16 -13.22 41.44
CA LEU A 375 18.06 -12.28 41.63
C LEU A 375 18.41 -10.88 41.10
N LEU A 376 19.58 -10.35 41.45
CA LEU A 376 20.06 -9.05 40.96
C LEU A 376 20.30 -9.06 39.45
N GLY A 377 20.87 -10.14 38.93
CA GLY A 377 21.07 -10.38 37.50
C GLY A 377 19.75 -10.46 36.73
N GLY A 378 18.74 -11.13 37.30
CA GLY A 378 17.39 -11.16 36.76
C GLY A 378 16.75 -9.77 36.74
N SER A 379 16.83 -9.02 37.85
CA SER A 379 16.34 -7.63 37.89
C SER A 379 17.03 -6.74 36.86
N TRP A 380 18.35 -6.86 36.71
CA TRP A 380 19.12 -6.17 35.67
C TRP A 380 18.65 -6.56 34.27
N ALA A 381 18.47 -7.87 34.01
CA ALA A 381 18.05 -8.36 32.71
C ALA A 381 16.68 -7.80 32.33
N ALA A 382 15.71 -7.84 33.23
CA ALA A 382 14.40 -7.25 33.01
C ALA A 382 14.49 -5.73 32.74
N ALA A 383 15.31 -5.01 33.51
CA ALA A 383 15.48 -3.57 33.37
C ALA A 383 16.12 -3.17 32.03
N VAL A 384 17.20 -3.85 31.60
CA VAL A 384 17.85 -3.57 30.31
C VAL A 384 16.93 -3.89 29.16
N MET A 385 16.33 -5.08 29.16
CA MET A 385 15.46 -5.54 28.08
C MET A 385 14.23 -4.65 27.92
N ALA A 386 13.62 -4.21 29.02
CA ALA A 386 12.52 -3.24 28.99
C ALA A 386 13.01 -1.84 28.58
N GLY A 387 14.12 -1.39 29.16
CA GLY A 387 14.65 -0.03 29.02
C GLY A 387 14.99 0.35 27.59
N TRP A 388 15.75 -0.49 26.87
CA TRP A 388 16.10 -0.15 25.49
C TRP A 388 14.89 -0.24 24.55
N ARG A 389 13.93 -1.14 24.81
CA ARG A 389 12.67 -1.23 24.03
C ARG A 389 11.81 0.02 24.25
N MET A 390 11.71 0.50 25.50
CA MET A 390 11.06 1.77 25.83
C MET A 390 11.79 2.96 25.19
N ALA A 391 13.13 2.97 25.18
CA ALA A 391 13.91 4.03 24.54
C ALA A 391 13.72 4.05 23.01
N VAL A 392 13.78 2.89 22.35
CA VAL A 392 13.51 2.78 20.90
C VAL A 392 12.08 3.21 20.59
N HIS A 393 11.10 2.82 21.41
CA HIS A 393 9.72 3.26 21.26
C HIS A 393 9.58 4.78 21.45
N ALA A 394 10.26 5.36 22.44
CA ALA A 394 10.27 6.80 22.69
C ALA A 394 10.92 7.59 21.54
N VAL A 395 12.03 7.12 20.99
CA VAL A 395 12.68 7.74 19.82
C VAL A 395 11.80 7.64 18.58
N ARG A 396 11.10 6.52 18.38
CA ARG A 396 10.25 6.30 17.20
C ARG A 396 8.87 6.97 17.29
N HIS A 397 8.30 7.08 18.48
CA HIS A 397 6.90 7.45 18.69
C HIS A 397 6.69 8.59 19.69
N GLY A 398 7.77 9.20 20.20
CA GLY A 398 7.69 10.32 21.15
C GLY A 398 7.04 9.98 22.50
N SER A 399 6.89 8.68 22.84
CA SER A 399 6.22 8.24 24.06
C SER A 399 6.88 6.98 24.64
N VAL A 400 6.87 6.86 25.98
CA VAL A 400 7.44 5.71 26.70
C VAL A 400 6.43 4.58 26.94
N HIS A 401 5.15 4.80 26.62
CA HIS A 401 4.08 3.83 26.84
C HIS A 401 4.04 2.80 25.71
N LEU A 402 4.59 1.61 25.97
CA LEU A 402 4.48 0.44 25.10
C LEU A 402 3.04 -0.09 25.15
N HIS A 403 2.22 0.35 24.19
CA HIS A 403 0.88 -0.17 23.89
C HIS A 403 -0.24 0.16 24.91
N GLN A 404 -0.96 1.25 24.64
CA GLN A 404 -2.40 1.31 24.86
C GLN A 404 -3.06 1.41 23.49
N PHE A 405 -4.13 0.65 23.25
CA PHE A 405 -5.02 0.89 22.11
C PHE A 405 -5.58 2.30 22.26
N ARG A 406 -4.92 3.28 21.66
CA ARG A 406 -5.41 4.65 21.69
C ARG A 406 -6.61 4.70 20.76
N THR A 407 -7.80 4.97 21.32
CA THR A 407 -8.99 5.26 20.52
C THR A 407 -8.66 6.42 19.58
N ARG A 408 -8.76 6.18 18.26
CA ARG A 408 -8.42 7.21 17.27
C ARG A 408 -9.38 8.38 17.40
N ARG A 409 -8.85 9.59 17.38
CA ARG A 409 -9.64 10.82 17.46
C ARG A 409 -10.06 11.22 16.06
N VAL A 410 -11.34 11.03 15.74
CA VAL A 410 -11.90 11.28 14.42
C VAL A 410 -12.59 12.65 14.41
N ALA A 411 -12.33 13.47 13.40
CA ALA A 411 -13.17 14.61 13.08
C ALA A 411 -13.86 14.40 11.73
N ILE A 412 -15.13 14.79 11.65
CA ILE A 412 -15.95 14.60 10.44
C ILE A 412 -16.03 15.94 9.71
N VAL A 413 -15.86 15.96 8.40
CA VAL A 413 -15.98 17.19 7.59
C VAL A 413 -17.22 17.05 6.72
N GLY A 414 -18.30 17.72 7.14
CA GLY A 414 -19.63 17.56 6.55
C GLY A 414 -20.70 18.26 7.38
N SER A 415 -21.93 18.25 6.88
CA SER A 415 -23.10 18.79 7.59
C SER A 415 -23.45 17.94 8.82
N GLU A 416 -24.26 18.48 9.74
CA GLU A 416 -24.70 17.73 10.94
C GLU A 416 -25.44 16.44 10.57
N GLY A 417 -26.26 16.47 9.51
CA GLY A 417 -27.01 15.29 9.04
C GLY A 417 -26.08 14.16 8.59
N GLU A 418 -25.10 14.47 7.74
CA GLU A 418 -24.12 13.47 7.29
C GLU A 418 -23.14 13.09 8.39
N SER A 419 -22.82 13.99 9.31
CA SER A 419 -22.00 13.69 10.49
C SER A 419 -22.68 12.68 11.40
N SER A 420 -23.99 12.81 11.61
CA SER A 420 -24.81 11.84 12.32
C SER A 420 -24.80 10.46 11.65
N ARG A 421 -24.83 10.42 10.31
CA ARG A 421 -24.71 9.17 9.54
C ARG A 421 -23.33 8.53 9.67
N VAL A 422 -22.24 9.30 9.58
CA VAL A 422 -20.88 8.80 9.81
C VAL A 422 -20.76 8.21 11.21
N ARG A 423 -21.27 8.89 12.25
CA ARG A 423 -21.28 8.36 13.63
C ARG A 423 -22.05 7.04 13.74
N LYS A 424 -23.17 6.90 13.02
CA LYS A 424 -23.93 5.64 12.96
C LYS A 424 -23.12 4.52 12.31
N LEU A 425 -22.52 4.77 11.15
CA LEU A 425 -21.70 3.79 10.43
C LEU A 425 -20.48 3.35 11.25
N LEU A 426 -19.75 4.29 11.87
CA LEU A 426 -18.61 3.97 12.74
C LEU A 426 -19.01 3.11 13.93
N ARG A 427 -20.18 3.36 14.54
CA ARG A 427 -20.73 2.51 15.61
C ARG A 427 -21.11 1.12 15.12
N GLN A 428 -21.77 1.02 13.97
CA GLN A 428 -22.17 -0.26 13.37
C GLN A 428 -20.97 -1.10 12.90
N ALA A 429 -19.85 -0.45 12.59
CA ALA A 429 -18.59 -1.11 12.26
C ALA A 429 -17.81 -1.60 13.49
N GLY A 430 -18.26 -1.29 14.72
CA GLY A 430 -17.52 -1.61 15.94
C GLY A 430 -16.16 -0.91 16.04
N ALA A 431 -15.98 0.22 15.33
CA ALA A 431 -14.68 0.87 15.23
C ALA A 431 -14.28 1.51 16.59
N PRO A 432 -13.06 1.26 17.11
CA PRO A 432 -12.58 1.82 18.37
C PRO A 432 -12.14 3.29 18.20
N VAL A 433 -13.11 4.16 17.89
CA VAL A 433 -12.89 5.57 17.54
C VAL A 433 -13.62 6.51 18.50
N TYR A 434 -12.99 7.64 18.82
CA TYR A 434 -13.59 8.75 19.53
C TYR A 434 -13.86 9.89 18.55
N VAL A 435 -15.13 10.14 18.24
CA VAL A 435 -15.50 11.24 17.34
C VAL A 435 -15.48 12.55 18.13
N VAL A 436 -14.46 13.37 17.86
CA VAL A 436 -14.24 14.68 18.51
C VAL A 436 -15.40 15.63 18.23
N GLY A 437 -15.90 15.64 17.00
CA GLY A 437 -16.90 16.58 16.52
C GLY A 437 -16.95 16.60 15.00
N HIS A 438 -17.67 17.57 14.46
CA HIS A 438 -17.75 17.79 13.02
C HIS A 438 -17.35 19.22 12.66
N VAL A 439 -16.85 19.39 11.44
CA VAL A 439 -16.35 20.63 10.86
C VAL A 439 -17.22 20.95 9.66
N SER A 440 -17.80 22.15 9.64
CA SER A 440 -18.70 22.55 8.57
C SER A 440 -17.94 22.96 7.31
N PRO A 441 -18.42 22.55 6.12
CA PRO A 441 -17.90 23.01 4.84
C PRO A 441 -18.10 24.51 4.57
N THR A 442 -19.10 25.16 5.18
CA THR A 442 -19.54 26.51 4.80
C THR A 442 -19.54 27.51 5.96
N GLN A 443 -20.50 27.39 6.89
CA GLN A 443 -20.69 28.31 8.02
C GLN A 443 -20.82 27.54 9.35
N VAL A 444 -20.36 28.17 10.44
CA VAL A 444 -20.39 27.59 11.78
C VAL A 444 -21.80 27.61 12.36
N SER A 445 -22.34 26.44 12.68
CA SER A 445 -23.56 26.26 13.48
C SER A 445 -23.21 25.91 14.95
N PRO A 446 -24.12 26.15 15.91
CA PRO A 446 -23.90 25.73 17.29
C PRO A 446 -23.66 24.22 17.41
N GLY A 447 -22.52 23.80 17.97
CA GLY A 447 -22.14 22.38 18.13
C GLY A 447 -21.11 21.88 17.12
N GLU A 448 -20.73 22.70 16.13
CA GLU A 448 -19.62 22.44 15.22
C GLU A 448 -18.27 22.84 15.86
N LEU A 449 -17.19 22.16 15.44
CA LEU A 449 -15.83 22.48 15.88
C LEU A 449 -15.28 23.77 15.22
N GLY A 450 -15.83 24.15 14.07
CA GLY A 450 -15.37 25.26 13.23
C GLY A 450 -15.60 24.95 11.74
N THR A 451 -14.93 25.70 10.86
CA THR A 451 -15.04 25.54 9.40
C THR A 451 -13.80 24.92 8.78
N VAL A 452 -13.91 24.51 7.51
CA VAL A 452 -12.78 23.95 6.73
C VAL A 452 -11.57 24.88 6.61
N SER A 453 -11.74 26.21 6.73
CA SER A 453 -10.62 27.16 6.73
C SER A 453 -9.77 27.06 8.00
N GLU A 454 -10.34 26.60 9.10
CA GLU A 454 -9.68 26.45 10.40
C GLU A 454 -9.18 25.01 10.63
N LEU A 455 -9.41 24.11 9.67
CA LEU A 455 -9.18 22.67 9.79
C LEU A 455 -7.78 22.33 10.30
N GLN A 456 -6.74 23.03 9.84
CA GLN A 456 -5.37 22.84 10.33
C GLN A 456 -5.21 23.16 11.83
N ALA A 457 -5.84 24.24 12.31
CA ALA A 457 -5.80 24.61 13.72
C ALA A 457 -6.60 23.61 14.57
N LEU A 458 -7.77 23.19 14.09
CA LEU A 458 -8.62 22.20 14.75
C LEU A 458 -7.92 20.85 14.89
N ILE A 459 -7.24 20.37 13.85
CA ILE A 459 -6.45 19.13 13.88
C ILE A 459 -5.43 19.17 15.02
N ARG A 460 -4.71 20.28 15.19
CA ARG A 460 -3.69 20.43 16.24
C ARG A 460 -4.29 20.56 17.62
N HIS A 461 -5.31 21.42 17.76
CA HIS A 461 -5.96 21.70 19.04
C HIS A 461 -6.61 20.43 19.61
N TYR A 462 -7.38 19.73 18.79
CA TYR A 462 -8.09 18.53 19.20
C TYR A 462 -7.28 17.23 19.06
N ARG A 463 -6.04 17.30 18.56
CA ARG A 463 -5.17 16.13 18.29
C ARG A 463 -5.91 15.08 17.47
N VAL A 464 -6.44 15.49 16.32
CA VAL A 464 -7.19 14.62 15.40
C VAL A 464 -6.21 13.65 14.73
N ASP A 465 -6.53 12.36 14.75
CA ASP A 465 -5.76 11.29 14.11
C ASP A 465 -6.32 10.93 12.72
N GLU A 466 -7.62 11.17 12.49
CA GLU A 466 -8.32 10.78 11.27
C GLU A 466 -9.43 11.78 10.88
N LEU A 467 -9.53 12.11 9.60
CA LEU A 467 -10.62 12.90 9.02
C LEU A 467 -11.51 12.04 8.14
N VAL A 468 -12.82 12.18 8.31
CA VAL A 468 -13.82 11.59 7.41
C VAL A 468 -14.49 12.71 6.62
N PHE A 469 -14.24 12.77 5.32
CA PHE A 469 -14.88 13.72 4.40
C PHE A 469 -16.23 13.17 3.90
N CYS A 470 -17.29 13.95 4.02
CA CYS A 470 -18.63 13.60 3.55
C CYS A 470 -18.82 14.06 2.10
N GLY A 471 -18.81 13.13 1.14
CA GLY A 471 -18.96 13.40 -0.29
C GLY A 471 -20.37 13.79 -0.74
N GLN A 472 -21.33 13.84 0.19
CA GLN A 472 -22.64 14.47 0.01
C GLN A 472 -22.54 16.00 0.13
N ASP A 473 -21.68 16.52 1.01
CA ASP A 473 -21.52 17.95 1.28
C ASP A 473 -20.31 18.56 0.55
N LEU A 474 -19.32 17.73 0.22
CA LEU A 474 -18.07 18.15 -0.43
C LEU A 474 -17.93 17.46 -1.80
N THR A 475 -17.48 18.20 -2.80
CA THR A 475 -17.06 17.63 -4.08
C THR A 475 -15.73 16.91 -3.95
N SER A 476 -15.46 15.96 -4.84
CA SER A 476 -14.18 15.24 -4.89
C SER A 476 -13.01 16.22 -5.10
N GLN A 477 -13.23 17.27 -5.90
CA GLN A 477 -12.28 18.37 -6.07
C GLN A 477 -12.00 19.15 -4.76
N GLN A 478 -13.03 19.46 -3.97
CA GLN A 478 -12.86 20.12 -2.66
C GLN A 478 -12.09 19.21 -1.70
N ILE A 479 -12.44 17.93 -1.63
CA ILE A 479 -11.76 16.94 -0.78
C ILE A 479 -10.27 16.86 -1.16
N MET A 480 -9.93 16.65 -2.43
CA MET A 480 -8.54 16.58 -2.87
C MET A 480 -7.77 17.89 -2.63
N THR A 481 -8.44 19.04 -2.73
CA THR A 481 -7.86 20.35 -2.39
C THR A 481 -7.52 20.43 -0.90
N LEU A 482 -8.44 20.04 -0.02
CA LEU A 482 -8.19 20.01 1.43
C LEU A 482 -7.06 19.03 1.79
N MET A 483 -7.06 17.82 1.21
CA MET A 483 -6.02 16.82 1.42
C MET A 483 -4.62 17.32 1.03
N THR A 484 -4.51 18.10 -0.04
CA THR A 484 -3.23 18.61 -0.55
C THR A 484 -2.75 19.88 0.16
N GLN A 485 -3.66 20.69 0.71
CA GLN A 485 -3.32 21.92 1.46
C GLN A 485 -2.88 21.64 2.90
N LEU A 486 -3.37 20.55 3.50
CA LEU A 486 -2.97 20.18 4.86
C LEU A 486 -1.47 19.79 4.92
N PRO A 487 -0.69 20.33 5.87
CA PRO A 487 0.73 20.00 5.98
C PRO A 487 0.95 18.50 6.19
N GLN A 488 1.76 17.88 5.33
CA GLN A 488 2.05 16.43 5.37
C GLN A 488 2.70 15.94 6.68
N ARG A 489 3.24 16.85 7.51
CA ARG A 489 3.76 16.57 8.86
C ARG A 489 2.67 16.29 9.89
N LEU A 490 1.42 16.64 9.60
CA LEU A 490 0.28 16.25 10.39
C LEU A 490 -0.04 14.82 9.98
N GLU A 491 0.34 13.83 10.79
CA GLU A 491 0.10 12.41 10.53
C GLU A 491 -1.39 12.07 10.70
N VAL A 492 -2.24 12.65 9.86
CA VAL A 492 -3.70 12.48 9.87
C VAL A 492 -4.09 11.55 8.73
N ALA A 493 -4.87 10.52 9.03
CA ALA A 493 -5.45 9.65 8.01
C ALA A 493 -6.69 10.31 7.37
N TYR A 494 -6.88 10.12 6.07
CA TYR A 494 -8.06 10.61 5.37
C TYR A 494 -8.96 9.46 4.94
N ARG A 495 -10.26 9.67 5.11
CA ARG A 495 -11.34 8.77 4.69
C ARG A 495 -12.42 9.57 3.99
N ILE A 496 -13.16 8.92 3.11
CA ILE A 496 -14.26 9.51 2.35
C ILE A 496 -15.48 8.62 2.49
N LEU A 497 -16.60 9.21 2.94
CA LEU A 497 -17.93 8.65 2.79
C LEU A 497 -18.52 9.17 1.49
N ALA A 498 -18.59 8.34 0.45
CA ALA A 498 -19.19 8.77 -0.81
C ALA A 498 -20.71 8.97 -0.67
N GLN A 499 -21.27 9.90 -1.44
CA GLN A 499 -22.71 10.16 -1.47
C GLN A 499 -23.49 8.87 -1.78
N GLY A 500 -24.44 8.52 -0.90
CA GLY A 500 -25.24 7.31 -1.02
C GLY A 500 -24.51 5.99 -0.75
N SER A 501 -23.24 6.01 -0.30
CA SER A 501 -22.50 4.79 0.09
C SER A 501 -22.69 4.43 1.56
N GLU A 502 -22.61 3.16 1.91
CA GLU A 502 -22.56 2.71 3.30
C GLU A 502 -21.12 2.43 3.77
N TYR A 503 -20.14 2.65 2.89
CA TYR A 503 -18.73 2.42 3.15
C TYR A 503 -17.99 3.73 3.35
N ILE A 504 -17.22 3.80 4.44
CA ILE A 504 -16.26 4.88 4.68
C ILE A 504 -14.90 4.35 4.22
N VAL A 505 -14.38 4.86 3.10
CA VAL A 505 -13.22 4.28 2.41
C VAL A 505 -12.00 5.19 2.57
N GLY A 506 -10.80 4.62 2.67
CA GLY A 506 -9.55 5.37 2.48
C GLY A 506 -8.33 4.45 2.43
N SER A 507 -7.13 5.00 2.42
CA SER A 507 -5.91 4.18 2.40
C SER A 507 -5.35 3.97 3.81
N SER A 508 -4.86 2.77 4.09
CA SER A 508 -4.04 2.52 5.28
C SER A 508 -2.73 3.32 5.22
N SER A 509 -2.35 3.96 6.33
CA SER A 509 -0.94 4.33 6.51
C SER A 509 -0.15 3.04 6.77
N ARG A 510 1.16 3.03 6.49
CA ARG A 510 2.07 1.89 6.79
C ARG A 510 2.01 1.37 8.24
N VAL A 511 1.26 2.03 9.12
CA VAL A 511 1.26 1.86 10.58
C VAL A 511 -0.07 1.29 11.10
N SER A 512 -1.15 1.16 10.32
CA SER A 512 -2.42 0.60 10.85
C SER A 512 -3.33 -0.06 9.81
N PRO A 513 -3.86 -1.28 10.06
CA PRO A 513 -4.85 -1.92 9.20
C PRO A 513 -6.23 -1.25 9.27
N GLY A 514 -6.97 -1.33 8.16
CA GLY A 514 -8.39 -0.98 8.03
C GLY A 514 -8.62 -0.03 6.87
N ASP A 515 -8.86 -0.55 5.66
CA ASP A 515 -8.98 0.26 4.43
C ASP A 515 -10.40 0.82 4.25
N TYR A 516 -11.36 0.31 5.01
CA TYR A 516 -12.72 0.83 5.07
C TYR A 516 -13.38 0.56 6.43
N TYR A 517 -14.45 1.30 6.73
CA TYR A 517 -15.43 0.94 7.76
C TYR A 517 -16.75 0.54 7.08
N ALA A 518 -17.30 -0.60 7.50
CA ALA A 518 -18.56 -1.15 7.00
C ALA A 518 -19.39 -1.72 8.18
N PRO A 519 -20.73 -1.76 8.07
CA PRO A 519 -21.57 -2.44 9.06
C PRO A 519 -21.17 -3.92 9.23
N GLU A 520 -21.29 -4.46 10.44
CA GLU A 520 -20.88 -5.84 10.80
C GLU A 520 -21.47 -6.94 9.89
N GLN A 521 -22.66 -6.73 9.31
CA GLN A 521 -23.29 -7.65 8.36
C GLN A 521 -22.62 -7.66 6.96
N ALA A 522 -21.84 -6.63 6.62
CA ALA A 522 -21.06 -6.57 5.38
C ALA A 522 -19.61 -7.09 5.57
N ALA A 523 -19.08 -7.04 6.79
CA ALA A 523 -17.68 -7.39 7.10
C ALA A 523 -17.39 -8.90 7.12
N THR A 524 -18.41 -9.76 7.18
CA THR A 524 -18.29 -11.22 7.32
C THR A 524 -17.98 -11.98 6.03
N THR A 525 -17.80 -11.31 4.89
CA THR A 525 -17.68 -11.99 3.59
C THR A 525 -16.27 -12.21 3.06
N TYR A 526 -15.19 -11.71 3.68
CA TYR A 526 -13.86 -11.94 3.11
C TYR A 526 -12.68 -11.87 4.07
N SER A 527 -11.94 -12.98 4.15
CA SER A 527 -10.53 -13.03 4.56
C SER A 527 -9.77 -13.67 3.41
N PRO A 528 -8.82 -12.98 2.73
CA PRO A 528 -8.14 -13.54 1.58
C PRO A 528 -7.27 -14.72 2.03
N ALA A 529 -7.65 -15.93 1.64
CA ALA A 529 -6.69 -17.03 1.55
C ALA A 529 -5.67 -16.68 0.44
N PRO A 530 -4.37 -16.86 0.67
CA PRO A 530 -3.38 -16.65 -0.40
C PRO A 530 -3.66 -17.64 -1.54
N ASP A 531 -3.95 -17.12 -2.73
CA ASP A 531 -4.04 -17.94 -3.94
C ASP A 531 -2.64 -18.48 -4.29
N MET A 532 -2.40 -19.72 -3.89
CA MET A 532 -1.15 -20.44 -4.11
C MET A 532 -1.00 -20.94 -5.57
N SER A 533 -2.04 -20.85 -6.40
CA SER A 533 -2.00 -21.36 -7.77
C SER A 533 -1.00 -20.59 -8.66
N VAL A 534 -0.79 -19.30 -8.38
CA VAL A 534 0.23 -18.47 -9.04
C VAL A 534 1.63 -18.92 -8.65
N LEU A 535 1.88 -19.19 -7.37
CA LEU A 535 3.16 -19.71 -6.87
C LEU A 535 3.50 -21.07 -7.48
N VAL A 536 2.52 -21.97 -7.59
CA VAL A 536 2.71 -23.31 -8.19
C VAL A 536 3.04 -23.20 -9.69
N ARG A 537 2.38 -22.30 -10.44
CA ARG A 537 2.74 -22.03 -11.84
C ARG A 537 4.13 -21.40 -11.97
N CYS A 538 4.53 -20.55 -11.03
CA CYS A 538 5.88 -19.96 -10.99
C CYS A 538 6.99 -20.98 -10.67
N PHE A 539 6.78 -21.88 -9.71
CA PHE A 539 7.75 -22.93 -9.41
C PHE A 539 7.92 -23.95 -10.54
N ARG A 540 6.84 -24.21 -11.31
CA ARG A 540 6.93 -25.03 -12.54
C ARG A 540 7.81 -24.37 -13.61
N TRP A 541 7.71 -23.06 -13.81
CA TRP A 541 8.54 -22.35 -14.79
C TRP A 541 10.01 -22.22 -14.37
N LEU A 542 10.29 -22.14 -13.06
CA LEU A 542 11.67 -22.14 -12.53
C LEU A 542 12.31 -23.53 -12.49
N GLY A 543 11.60 -24.58 -12.96
CA GLY A 543 12.10 -25.96 -12.95
C GLY A 543 12.15 -26.61 -11.56
N TRP A 544 11.44 -26.06 -10.58
CA TRP A 544 11.44 -26.55 -9.18
C TRP A 544 10.33 -27.57 -8.90
N VAL A 545 9.36 -27.70 -9.80
CA VAL A 545 8.33 -28.73 -9.75
C VAL A 545 8.44 -29.54 -11.04
N PRO A 546 8.68 -30.87 -10.97
CA PRO A 546 8.72 -31.72 -12.15
C PRO A 546 7.42 -31.62 -12.94
N GLU A 547 7.52 -31.65 -14.28
CA GLU A 547 6.34 -31.82 -15.13
C GLU A 547 5.63 -33.11 -14.74
N ALA A 548 4.36 -33.01 -14.34
CA ALA A 548 3.52 -34.19 -14.29
C ALA A 548 3.32 -34.62 -15.76
N ASN A 549 3.93 -35.74 -16.13
CA ASN A 549 3.66 -36.44 -17.38
C ASN A 549 2.17 -36.77 -17.46
N ASN A 550 1.37 -35.87 -18.03
CA ASN A 550 0.06 -36.20 -18.56
C ASN A 550 0.29 -36.86 -19.93
N ALA A 551 0.78 -38.10 -19.90
CA ALA A 551 0.51 -39.01 -21.00
C ALA A 551 -1.00 -39.31 -20.99
N PRO A 552 -1.70 -39.26 -22.13
CA PRO A 552 -3.06 -39.75 -22.21
C PRO A 552 -3.05 -41.23 -21.83
N ARG A 553 -3.88 -41.62 -20.86
CA ARG A 553 -4.24 -43.03 -20.69
C ARG A 553 -5.32 -43.30 -21.72
N ASP A 554 -5.03 -44.24 -22.62
CA ASP A 554 -5.96 -44.85 -23.57
C ASP A 554 -7.23 -45.37 -22.88
#